data_AF-A0A1G0H7N1-F1
#
_entry.id   AF-A0A1G0H7N1-F1
#
_cell.length_a   1.000
_cell.length_b   1.000
_cell.length_c   1.000
_cell.angle_alpha   90.00
_cell.angle_beta   90.00
_cell.angle_gamma   90.00
#
_symmetry.space_group_name_H-M   'P 1'
#
loop_
_entity.id
_entity.type
_entity.pdbx_description
1 polymer ?
#
loop_
_entity_poly.entity_id
_entity_poly.type
_entity_poly.pdbx_seq_one_letter_code
_entity_poly.pdbx_strand_id
1 'polypeptide(L)' 'MQSHFLEQGNNAILRCYNMFPTQFGRIDNMTAYLPQLREMGFNAVWINPIQIAGDIDDFVKQDSVRYKKS' A
#
# COMPACT_ATOMS: atom_id res chain seq x y z
N MET A 1 -22.47 12.92 -11.26
CA MET A 1 -21.17 12.39 -10.80
C MET A 1 -21.38 10.92 -10.48
N GLN A 2 -21.10 10.03 -11.44
CA GLN A 2 -21.19 8.58 -11.26
C GLN A 2 -19.98 8.11 -10.45
N SER A 3 -20.22 7.36 -9.38
CA SER A 3 -19.16 6.77 -8.57
C SER A 3 -18.66 5.50 -9.26
N HIS A 4 -17.40 5.53 -9.73
CA HIS A 4 -16.71 4.38 -10.35
C HIS A 4 -16.77 3.08 -9.53
N PHE A 5 -17.00 3.17 -8.23
CA PHE A 5 -17.18 2.03 -7.33
C PHE A 5 -18.47 1.23 -7.57
N LEU A 6 -19.51 1.86 -8.13
CA LEU A 6 -20.82 1.28 -8.36
C LEU A 6 -21.05 0.83 -9.81
N GLU A 7 -20.10 1.09 -10.72
CA GLU A 7 -20.21 0.68 -12.11
C GLU A 7 -19.18 -0.38 -12.50
N GLN A 8 -19.55 -1.21 -13.48
CA GLN A 8 -18.75 -2.26 -14.11
C GLN A 8 -18.38 -3.45 -13.22
N GLY A 9 -19.35 -4.31 -12.88
CA GLY A 9 -19.09 -5.64 -12.31
C GLY A 9 -18.45 -5.63 -10.91
N ASN A 10 -18.22 -4.46 -10.31
CA ASN A 10 -17.88 -4.31 -8.91
C ASN A 10 -19.15 -4.45 -8.08
N ASN A 11 -19.21 -5.50 -7.27
CA ASN A 11 -20.31 -5.84 -6.35
C ASN A 11 -20.41 -4.91 -5.12
N ALA A 12 -19.96 -3.66 -5.23
CA ALA A 12 -19.81 -2.69 -4.15
C ALA A 12 -18.89 -3.13 -2.97
N ILE A 13 -18.14 -4.24 -3.12
CA ILE A 13 -17.19 -4.70 -2.10
C ILE A 13 -15.84 -4.04 -2.32
N LEU A 14 -15.32 -3.38 -1.27
CA LEU A 14 -13.96 -2.85 -1.24
C LEU A 14 -12.94 -4.00 -1.16
N ARG A 15 -12.11 -4.13 -2.20
CA ARG A 15 -10.97 -5.05 -2.26
C ARG A 15 -9.71 -4.20 -2.35
N CYS A 16 -9.13 -3.92 -1.17
CA CYS A 16 -8.02 -2.99 -1.02
C CYS A 16 -6.67 -3.73 -0.95
N TYR A 17 -5.72 -3.33 -1.77
CA TYR A 17 -4.34 -3.79 -1.71
C TYR A 17 -3.47 -2.83 -0.89
N ASN A 18 -2.73 -3.36 0.08
CA ASN A 18 -1.79 -2.58 0.90
C ASN A 18 -0.42 -2.47 0.20
N MET A 19 -0.10 -1.28 -0.32
CA MET A 19 1.10 -1.01 -1.12
C MET A 19 2.18 -0.30 -0.31
N PHE A 20 3.38 -0.90 -0.24
CA PHE A 20 4.56 -0.32 0.41
C PHE A 20 5.46 0.34 -0.65
N PRO A 21 5.55 1.69 -0.71
CA PRO A 21 6.35 2.40 -1.72
C PRO A 21 7.82 1.95 -1.76
N THR A 22 8.37 1.58 -0.60
CA THR A 22 9.75 1.10 -0.46
C THR A 22 10.05 -0.19 -1.25
N GLN A 23 9.03 -1.00 -1.57
CA GLN A 23 9.20 -2.20 -2.41
C GLN A 23 9.39 -1.86 -3.89
N PHE A 24 8.95 -0.69 -4.34
CA PHE A 24 8.97 -0.27 -5.74
C PHE A 24 10.09 0.71 -6.08
N GLY A 25 10.57 1.45 -5.07
CA GLY A 25 11.67 2.43 -5.16
C GLY A 25 11.31 3.74 -5.87
N ARG A 26 10.42 3.70 -6.87
CA ARG A 26 9.92 4.86 -7.63
C ARG A 26 8.40 4.81 -7.77
N ILE A 27 7.76 5.98 -7.81
CA ILE A 27 6.32 6.10 -8.07
C ILE A 27 5.96 5.51 -9.44
N ASP A 28 6.80 5.72 -10.46
CA ASP A 28 6.60 5.16 -11.81
C ASP A 28 6.40 3.63 -11.75
N ASN A 29 7.22 2.94 -10.96
CA ASN A 29 7.15 1.49 -10.79
C ASN A 29 5.88 1.06 -10.02
N MET A 30 5.42 1.87 -9.06
CA MET A 30 4.14 1.64 -8.38
C MET A 30 2.97 1.73 -9.37
N THR A 31 2.97 2.76 -10.21
CA THR A 31 1.91 2.97 -11.20
C THR A 31 1.89 1.87 -12.27
N ALA A 32 3.07 1.38 -12.68
CA ALA A 32 3.19 0.27 -13.62
C ALA A 32 2.63 -1.06 -13.07
N TYR A 33 2.43 -1.18 -11.76
CA TYR A 33 1.89 -2.37 -11.09
C TYR A 33 0.36 -2.38 -10.94
N LEU A 34 -0.30 -1.23 -11.16
CA LEU A 34 -1.75 -1.11 -11.02
C LEU A 34 -2.55 -2.04 -11.95
N PRO A 35 -2.14 -2.29 -13.21
CA PRO A 35 -2.82 -3.25 -14.07
C PRO A 35 -2.87 -4.67 -13.49
N GLN A 36 -1.78 -5.13 -12.88
CA GLN A 36 -1.71 -6.45 -12.25
C GLN A 36 -2.66 -6.55 -11.05
N LEU A 37 -2.74 -5.49 -10.23
CA LEU A 37 -3.71 -5.44 -9.12
C LEU A 37 -5.16 -5.51 -9.60
N ARG A 38 -5.45 -4.88 -10.74
CA ARG A 38 -6.77 -4.97 -11.38
C ARG A 38 -7.07 -6.39 -11.84
N GLU A 39 -6.11 -7.09 -12.46
CA GLU A 39 -6.26 -8.50 -12.88
C GLU A 39 -6.47 -9.43 -11.68
N MET A 40 -5.87 -9.12 -10.53
CA MET A 40 -6.12 -9.82 -9.26
C MET A 40 -7.49 -9.49 -8.64
N GLY A 41 -8.23 -8.53 -9.20
CA GLY A 41 -9.56 -8.14 -8.73
C GLY A 41 -9.57 -7.16 -7.56
N PHE A 42 -8.43 -6.51 -7.25
CA PHE A 42 -8.42 -5.37 -6.33
C PHE A 42 -8.99 -4.13 -7.03
N ASN A 43 -9.74 -3.32 -6.28
CA ASN A 43 -10.37 -2.09 -6.77
C ASN A 43 -9.96 -0.83 -5.99
N ALA A 44 -9.11 -0.99 -4.98
CA ALA A 44 -8.50 0.12 -4.26
C ALA A 44 -7.06 -0.21 -3.88
N VAL A 45 -6.25 0.83 -3.72
CA VAL A 45 -4.87 0.73 -3.22
C VAL A 45 -4.73 1.65 -2.02
N TRP A 46 -4.28 1.09 -0.90
CA TRP A 46 -3.82 1.84 0.25
C TRP A 46 -2.31 2.04 0.11
N ILE A 47 -1.86 3.29 -0.02
CA ILE A 47 -0.45 3.63 -0.16
C ILE A 47 0.09 3.99 1.23
N ASN A 48 1.09 3.24 1.70
CA ASN A 48 1.81 3.59 2.93
C ASN A 48 2.51 4.96 2.78
N PRO A 49 2.84 5.66 3.87
CA PRO A 49 3.43 7.00 3.82
C PRO A 49 4.59 7.11 2.82
N ILE A 50 4.54 8.16 1.98
CA ILE A 50 5.53 8.48 0.93
C ILE A 50 6.35 9.72 1.28
N GLN A 51 5.92 10.48 2.27
CA GLN A 51 6.61 11.65 2.76
C GLN A 51 7.95 11.23 3.37
N ILE A 52 8.92 12.13 3.32
CA ILE A 52 10.14 11.98 4.10
C ILE A 52 9.71 11.85 5.57
N ALA A 53 10.19 10.80 6.24
CA ALA A 53 9.98 10.65 7.68
C ALA A 53 10.52 11.93 8.36
N GLY A 54 9.71 12.54 9.22
CA GLY A 54 10.19 13.67 10.01
C GLY A 54 11.43 13.26 10.80
N ASP A 55 12.29 14.23 11.10
CA ASP A 55 13.40 14.00 12.02
C ASP A 55 12.80 13.73 13.40
N ILE A 56 12.98 12.52 13.89
CA ILE A 56 12.54 12.09 15.22
C ILE A 56 13.72 11.32 15.77
N ASP A 57 14.68 12.07 16.33
CA ASP A 57 15.90 11.56 16.95
C ASP A 57 15.61 10.43 17.97
N ASP A 58 14.38 10.37 18.51
CA ASP A 58 13.94 9.41 19.51
C ASP A 58 12.94 8.33 19.00
N PHE A 59 12.70 8.21 17.69
CA PHE A 59 11.84 7.11 17.18
C PHE A 59 12.58 5.76 17.18
N VAL A 60 12.53 5.08 18.32
CA VAL A 60 12.97 3.69 18.41
C VAL A 60 11.94 2.80 17.73
N LYS A 61 12.35 2.06 16.70
CA LYS A 61 11.54 0.98 16.11
C LYS A 61 11.22 -0.04 17.21
N GLN A 62 9.97 -0.03 17.69
CA GLN A 62 9.53 -0.80 18.85
C GLN A 62 9.65 -2.32 18.68
N ASP A 63 9.66 -2.80 17.44
CA ASP A 63 9.68 -4.24 17.11
C ASP A 63 11.08 -4.87 17.12
N SER A 64 12.09 -4.23 17.73
CA SER A 64 13.37 -4.89 17.99
C SER A 64 13.27 -5.88 19.15
N VAL A 65 12.37 -6.86 19.06
CA VAL A 65 12.42 -8.03 19.93
C VAL A 65 13.65 -8.82 19.52
N ARG A 66 14.77 -8.57 20.22
CA ARG A 66 15.95 -9.44 20.15
C ARG A 66 15.51 -10.82 20.62
N TYR A 67 15.30 -11.75 19.69
CA TYR A 67 15.27 -13.17 20.02
C TYR A 67 16.57 -13.51 20.75
N LYS A 68 16.50 -13.71 22.07
CA LYS A 68 17.59 -14.36 22.80
C LYS A 68 17.58 -15.81 22.37
N LYS A 69 18.61 -16.21 21.64
CA LYS A 69 18.89 -17.61 21.32
C LYS A 69 19.18 -18.31 22.66
N SER A 70 18.29 -19.22 23.07
CA SER A 70 18.48 -20.14 24.20
C SER A 70 19.59 -21.13 23.92
#